data_AF-A0A3D0P1N7-F1
#
_entry.id   AF-A0A3D0P1N7-F1
#
_cell.length_a   1.000
_cell.length_b   1.000
_cell.length_c   1.000
_cell.angle_alpha   90.00
_cell.angle_beta   90.00
_cell.angle_gamma   90.00
#
_symmetry.space_group_name_H-M   'P 1'
#
loop_
_entity.id
_entity.type
_entity.pdbx_description
1 polymer ?
#
loop_
_entity_poly.entity_id
_entity_poly.type
_entity_poly.pdbx_seq_one_letter_code
_entity_poly.pdbx_strand_id
1 'polypeptide(L)'
;MLKRIKSWVPDVRSLLLAAAGGVLLVLAYPDFELWYLAWVALVPLLAAVDREKESSRRAFTAGWVFGLVFFFGTCWWLTFAPITYAGFPPVVAYFLLLIVCMIVGIFPGIFAAIMAFLLRRFGAVAML
;
A
#
# COMPACT_ATOMS: atom_id res chain seq x y z
N MET A 1 -6.30 -17.27 -20.54
CA MET A 1 -5.93 -15.87 -20.18
C MET A 1 -6.46 -15.43 -18.81
N LEU A 2 -7.74 -15.65 -18.49
CA LEU A 2 -8.38 -15.21 -17.23
C LEU A 2 -7.78 -15.78 -15.93
N LYS A 3 -7.29 -17.03 -15.91
CA LYS A 3 -6.63 -17.63 -14.72
C LYS A 3 -5.39 -16.85 -14.26
N ARG A 4 -4.65 -16.22 -15.19
CA ARG A 4 -3.40 -15.49 -14.89
C ARG A 4 -3.68 -14.14 -14.22
N ILE A 5 -4.79 -13.49 -14.53
CA ILE A 5 -5.20 -12.22 -13.89
C ILE A 5 -5.72 -12.49 -12.47
N LYS A 6 -6.50 -13.56 -12.29
CA LYS A 6 -7.04 -13.95 -10.98
C LYS A 6 -5.95 -14.31 -9.95
N SER A 7 -4.71 -14.58 -10.37
CA SER A 7 -3.60 -14.80 -9.43
C SER A 7 -3.05 -13.52 -8.81
N TRP A 8 -3.34 -12.35 -9.39
CA TRP A 8 -2.87 -11.05 -8.91
C TRP A 8 -3.96 -10.27 -8.16
N VAL A 9 -5.24 -10.54 -8.42
CA VAL A 9 -6.34 -9.81 -7.79
C VAL A 9 -6.64 -10.40 -6.40
N PRO A 10 -6.48 -9.63 -5.31
CA PRO A 10 -6.90 -10.04 -3.97
C PRO A 10 -8.43 -10.10 -3.85
N ASP A 11 -8.92 -10.72 -2.78
CA ASP A 11 -10.30 -10.54 -2.35
C ASP A 11 -10.60 -9.06 -2.03
N VAL A 12 -11.84 -8.64 -2.25
CA VAL A 12 -12.27 -7.24 -2.02
C VAL A 12 -12.04 -6.84 -0.56
N ARG A 13 -12.25 -7.76 0.39
CA ARG A 13 -11.99 -7.50 1.81
C ARG A 13 -10.51 -7.27 2.09
N SER A 14 -9.63 -8.02 1.44
CA SER A 14 -8.17 -7.86 1.57
C SER A 14 -7.74 -6.50 1.01
N LEU A 15 -8.35 -6.05 -0.09
CA LEU A 15 -8.12 -4.73 -0.68
C LEU A 15 -8.59 -3.60 0.25
N LEU A 16 -9.78 -3.73 0.85
CA LEU A 16 -10.31 -2.76 1.81
C LEU A 16 -9.45 -2.67 3.07
N LEU A 17 -8.98 -3.81 3.59
CA LEU A 17 -8.07 -3.85 4.73
C LEU A 17 -6.73 -3.19 4.42
N ALA A 18 -6.15 -3.46 3.26
CA ALA A 18 -4.92 -2.82 2.81
C ALA A 18 -5.08 -1.29 2.66
N ALA A 19 -6.18 -0.85 2.03
CA ALA A 19 -6.47 0.57 1.90
C ALA A 19 -6.70 1.23 3.28
N ALA A 20 -7.42 0.57 4.18
CA ALA A 20 -7.63 1.05 5.55
C ALA A 20 -6.32 1.23 6.30
N GLY A 21 -5.40 0.27 6.22
CA GLY A 21 -4.06 0.41 6.80
C GLY A 21 -3.28 1.60 6.21
N GLY A 22 -3.38 1.81 4.89
CA GLY A 22 -2.77 2.96 4.23
C GLY A 22 -3.35 4.29 4.71
N VAL A 23 -4.68 4.38 4.85
CA VAL A 23 -5.37 5.57 5.39
C VAL A 23 -4.96 5.83 6.85
N LEU A 24 -4.89 4.80 7.69
CA LEU A 24 -4.43 4.95 9.07
C LEU A 24 -3.02 5.54 9.14
N LEU A 25 -2.13 5.12 8.22
CA LEU A 25 -0.81 5.75 8.10
C LEU A 25 -0.89 7.21 7.63
N VAL A 26 -1.72 7.54 6.63
CA VAL A 26 -1.89 8.95 6.20
C VAL A 26 -2.30 9.82 7.39
N LEU A 27 -3.25 9.34 8.21
CA LEU A 27 -3.72 10.06 9.40
C LEU A 27 -2.67 10.16 10.51
N ALA A 28 -1.64 9.31 10.51
CA ALA A 28 -0.56 9.36 11.50
C ALA A 28 0.54 10.37 11.16
N TYR A 29 0.57 10.86 9.92
CA TYR A 29 1.60 11.74 9.37
C TYR A 29 1.11 13.21 9.31
N PRO A 30 1.93 14.17 8.80
CA PRO A 30 1.59 15.59 8.79
C PRO A 30 0.19 15.91 8.24
N ASP A 31 -0.35 17.06 8.65
CA ASP A 31 -1.74 17.52 8.48
C ASP A 31 -2.73 16.96 9.53
N PHE A 32 -2.56 15.71 9.99
CA PHE A 32 -3.46 15.07 10.96
C PHE A 32 -2.80 14.74 12.31
N GLU A 33 -1.52 14.37 12.28
CA GLU A 33 -0.67 14.15 13.47
C GLU A 33 -1.21 13.13 14.50
N LEU A 34 -2.05 12.18 14.07
CA LEU A 34 -2.56 11.10 14.92
C LEU A 34 -1.51 9.97 15.02
N TRP A 35 -0.30 10.32 15.47
CA TRP A 35 0.90 9.46 15.48
C TRP A 35 0.65 8.07 16.10
N TYR A 36 -0.26 7.97 17.07
CA TYR A 36 -0.62 6.73 17.73
C TYR A 36 -1.24 5.70 16.77
N LEU A 37 -1.84 6.14 15.65
CA LEU A 37 -2.37 5.25 14.62
C LEU A 37 -1.27 4.48 13.88
N ALA A 38 -0.03 5.01 13.82
CA ALA A 38 1.09 4.33 13.17
C ALA A 38 1.38 2.95 13.79
N TRP A 39 1.16 2.79 15.11
CA TRP A 39 1.33 1.52 15.81
C TRP A 39 0.37 0.43 15.34
N VAL A 40 -0.84 0.81 14.93
CA VAL A 40 -1.91 -0.13 14.55
C VAL A 40 -2.15 -0.18 13.05
N ALA A 41 -1.60 0.76 12.27
CA ALA A 41 -1.85 0.87 10.84
C ALA A 41 -1.36 -0.35 10.03
N LEU A 42 -0.36 -1.08 10.55
CA LEU A 42 0.12 -2.31 9.94
C LEU A 42 -0.83 -3.50 10.17
N VAL A 43 -1.69 -3.46 11.20
CA VAL A 43 -2.58 -4.58 11.55
C VAL A 43 -3.57 -4.93 10.42
N PRO A 44 -4.28 -3.96 9.78
CA PRO A 44 -5.12 -4.25 8.62
C PRO A 44 -4.34 -4.84 7.45
N LEU A 45 -3.10 -4.37 7.19
CA LEU A 45 -2.28 -4.92 6.13
C LEU A 45 -1.92 -6.39 6.43
N LEU A 46 -1.45 -6.71 7.63
CA LEU A 46 -1.11 -8.08 8.01
C LEU A 46 -2.34 -9.01 7.95
N ALA A 47 -3.51 -8.53 8.34
CA ALA A 47 -4.76 -9.26 8.18
C ALA A 47 -5.10 -9.52 6.68
N ALA A 48 -4.88 -8.55 5.80
CA ALA A 48 -5.03 -8.75 4.35
C ALA A 48 -4.04 -9.78 3.80
N VAL A 49 -2.79 -9.75 4.28
CA VAL A 49 -1.74 -10.70 3.86
C VAL A 49 -2.05 -12.12 4.33
N ASP A 50 -2.51 -12.33 5.55
CA ASP A 50 -2.89 -13.67 6.04
C ASP A 50 -4.06 -14.27 5.24
N ARG A 51 -5.04 -13.45 4.86
CA ARG A 51 -6.15 -13.86 3.97
C ARG A 51 -5.66 -14.32 2.59
N GLU A 52 -4.62 -13.67 2.08
CA GLU A 52 -4.05 -13.93 0.75
C GLU A 52 -2.80 -14.82 0.78
N LYS A 53 -2.48 -15.44 1.92
CA LYS A 53 -1.21 -16.17 2.10
C LYS A 53 -0.99 -17.22 1.02
N GLU A 54 -2.03 -17.85 0.50
CA GLU A 54 -1.93 -18.86 -0.57
C GLU A 54 -1.43 -18.31 -1.93
N SER A 55 -1.35 -16.99 -2.09
CA SER A 55 -0.80 -16.36 -3.30
C SER A 55 0.03 -15.13 -2.94
N SER A 56 1.36 -15.27 -2.96
CA SER A 56 2.29 -14.14 -2.79
C SER A 56 2.03 -13.00 -3.78
N ARG A 57 1.47 -13.28 -4.96
CA ARG A 57 1.07 -12.26 -5.94
C ARG A 57 -0.15 -11.43 -5.51
N ARG A 58 -1.10 -12.04 -4.79
CA ARG A 58 -2.25 -11.32 -4.21
C ARG A 58 -1.85 -10.55 -2.96
N ALA A 59 -0.98 -11.14 -2.13
CA ALA A 59 -0.40 -10.41 -1.02
C ALA A 59 0.43 -9.20 -1.50
N PHE A 60 1.21 -9.37 -2.59
CA PHE A 60 1.94 -8.27 -3.23
C PHE A 60 1.01 -7.12 -3.61
N THR A 61 -0.10 -7.40 -4.30
CA THR A 61 -1.03 -6.34 -4.72
C THR A 61 -1.75 -5.69 -3.56
N ALA A 62 -2.08 -6.43 -2.50
CA ALA A 62 -2.60 -5.85 -1.26
C ALA A 62 -1.57 -4.89 -0.63
N GLY A 63 -0.31 -5.32 -0.45
CA GLY A 63 0.75 -4.45 0.05
C GLY A 63 1.03 -3.23 -0.84
N TRP A 64 0.99 -3.43 -2.16
CA TRP A 64 1.17 -2.35 -3.13
C TRP A 64 0.07 -1.29 -3.02
N VAL A 65 -1.18 -1.69 -2.82
CA VAL A 65 -2.32 -0.77 -2.62
C VAL A 65 -2.20 -0.03 -1.29
N PHE A 66 -1.82 -0.72 -0.21
CA PHE A 66 -1.51 -0.07 1.07
C PHE A 66 -0.45 1.03 0.90
N GLY A 67 0.65 0.72 0.21
CA GLY A 67 1.71 1.67 -0.07
C GLY A 67 1.24 2.84 -0.95
N LEU A 68 0.48 2.54 -2.01
CA LEU A 68 -0.05 3.55 -2.92
C LEU A 68 -0.94 4.56 -2.19
N VAL A 69 -1.86 4.09 -1.35
CA VAL A 69 -2.74 4.95 -0.55
C VAL A 69 -1.92 5.81 0.42
N PHE A 70 -0.98 5.20 1.14
CA PHE A 70 -0.14 5.91 2.10
C PHE A 70 0.74 6.97 1.44
N PHE A 71 1.53 6.59 0.43
CA PHE A 71 2.44 7.51 -0.24
C PHE A 71 1.68 8.60 -0.98
N PHE A 72 0.62 8.27 -1.72
CA PHE A 72 -0.13 9.31 -2.43
C PHE A 72 -0.81 10.29 -1.47
N GLY A 73 -1.39 9.79 -0.38
CA GLY A 73 -2.03 10.62 0.64
C GLY A 73 -1.06 11.49 1.44
N THR A 74 0.18 11.02 1.67
CA THR A 74 1.17 11.76 2.48
C THR A 74 2.08 12.65 1.63
N CYS A 75 2.39 12.23 0.40
CA CYS A 75 3.32 12.92 -0.50
C CYS A 75 2.63 13.86 -1.49
N TRP A 76 1.35 14.20 -1.28
CA TRP A 76 0.61 15.13 -2.15
C TRP A 76 1.33 16.47 -2.31
N TRP A 77 2.04 16.92 -1.28
CA TRP A 77 2.83 18.16 -1.26
C TRP A 77 3.98 18.16 -2.28
N LEU A 78 4.47 17.01 -2.76
CA LEU A 78 5.50 16.95 -3.80
C LEU A 78 5.03 17.56 -5.13
N THR A 79 3.73 17.77 -5.32
CA THR A 79 3.20 18.49 -6.49
C THR A 79 3.45 20.01 -6.44
N PHE A 80 3.78 20.57 -5.27
CA PHE A 80 3.95 22.03 -5.13
C PHE A 80 5.08 22.58 -6.02
N ALA A 81 6.25 21.92 -6.02
CA ALA A 81 7.39 22.37 -6.80
C ALA A 81 7.15 22.33 -8.34
N PRO A 82 6.66 21.23 -8.95
CA PRO A 82 6.40 21.21 -10.38
C PRO A 82 5.29 22.20 -10.80
N ILE A 83 4.29 22.43 -9.95
CA ILE A 83 3.23 23.42 -10.25
C ILE A 83 3.81 24.85 -10.17
N THR A 84 4.52 25.17 -9.09
CA THR A 84 4.95 26.55 -8.79
C THR A 84 6.18 26.97 -9.58
N TYR A 85 7.18 26.09 -9.70
CA TYR A 85 8.48 26.44 -10.27
C TYR A 85 8.68 25.93 -11.71
N ALA A 86 8.01 24.84 -12.11
CA ALA A 86 8.11 24.30 -13.47
C ALA A 86 6.91 24.63 -14.36
N GLY A 87 5.88 25.30 -13.82
CA GLY A 87 4.68 25.70 -14.56
C GLY A 87 3.81 24.54 -15.03
N PHE A 88 3.91 23.37 -14.40
CA PHE A 88 3.11 22.21 -14.80
C PHE A 88 1.63 22.44 -14.46
N PRO A 89 0.69 22.05 -15.36
CA PRO A 89 -0.71 21.96 -15.00
C PRO A 89 -0.89 21.00 -13.80
N PRO A 90 -1.76 21.31 -12.82
CA PRO A 90 -1.94 20.46 -11.63
C PRO A 90 -2.22 18.99 -11.97
N VAL A 91 -3.04 18.72 -13.00
CA VAL A 91 -3.36 17.37 -13.45
C VAL A 91 -2.11 16.57 -13.83
N VAL A 92 -1.14 17.21 -14.51
CA VAL A 92 0.12 16.56 -14.90
C VAL A 92 0.98 16.29 -13.67
N ALA A 93 1.07 17.23 -12.73
CA ALA A 93 1.83 17.05 -11.49
C ALA A 93 1.29 15.90 -10.63
N TYR A 94 -0.02 15.82 -10.42
CA TYR A 94 -0.66 14.71 -9.68
C TYR A 94 -0.54 13.37 -10.42
N PHE A 95 -0.59 13.38 -11.76
CA PHE A 95 -0.37 12.17 -12.54
C PHE A 95 1.07 11.64 -12.40
N LEU A 96 2.06 12.53 -12.44
CA LEU A 96 3.45 12.17 -12.20
C LEU A 96 3.67 11.68 -10.77
N LEU A 97 3.05 12.33 -9.77
CA LEU A 97 3.06 11.86 -8.39
C LEU A 97 2.49 10.44 -8.29
N LEU A 98 1.35 10.17 -8.94
CA LEU A 98 0.74 8.84 -8.95
C LEU A 98 1.70 7.78 -9.50
N ILE A 99 2.44 8.08 -10.58
CA ILE A 99 3.47 7.18 -11.14
C ILE A 99 4.57 6.91 -10.11
N VAL A 100 5.08 7.94 -9.45
CA VAL A 100 6.11 7.79 -8.40
C VAL A 100 5.58 6.94 -7.25
N CYS A 101 4.36 7.19 -6.77
CA CYS A 101 3.74 6.40 -5.72
C CYS A 101 3.50 4.93 -6.14
N MET A 102 3.18 4.67 -7.41
CA MET A 102 3.09 3.31 -7.95
C MET A 102 4.45 2.60 -7.92
N ILE A 103 5.55 3.31 -8.15
CA ILE A 103 6.91 2.75 -8.09
C ILE A 103 7.30 2.48 -6.62
N VAL A 104 7.15 3.47 -5.73
CA VAL A 104 7.55 3.33 -4.32
C VAL A 104 6.60 2.37 -3.56
N GLY A 105 5.35 2.25 -4.00
CA GLY A 105 4.42 1.23 -3.50
C GLY A 105 4.92 -0.20 -3.68
N ILE A 106 5.89 -0.44 -4.58
CA ILE A 106 6.51 -1.77 -4.76
C ILE A 106 7.18 -2.25 -3.47
N PHE A 107 7.74 -1.35 -2.64
CA PHE A 107 8.40 -1.75 -1.39
C PHE A 107 7.42 -2.42 -0.40
N PRO A 108 6.28 -1.80 -0.02
CA PRO A 108 5.22 -2.49 0.74
C PRO A 108 4.66 -3.74 0.05
N GLY A 109 4.58 -3.74 -1.29
CA GLY A 109 4.18 -4.92 -2.05
C GLY A 109 5.14 -6.10 -1.87
N ILE A 110 6.44 -5.87 -2.00
CA ILE A 110 7.48 -6.91 -1.77
C ILE A 110 7.41 -7.40 -0.33
N PHE A 111 7.30 -6.49 0.64
CA PHE A 111 7.13 -6.85 2.06
C PHE A 111 5.94 -7.80 2.25
N ALA A 112 4.77 -7.45 1.72
CA ALA A 112 3.57 -8.27 1.83
C ALA A 112 3.73 -9.64 1.14
N ALA A 113 4.43 -9.70 0.00
CA ALA A 113 4.70 -10.95 -0.71
C ALA A 113 5.61 -11.89 0.09
N ILE A 114 6.67 -11.34 0.70
CA ILE A 114 7.59 -12.07 1.58
C ILE A 114 6.83 -12.55 2.83
N MET A 115 6.03 -11.68 3.43
CA MET A 115 5.24 -12.02 4.62
C MET A 115 4.25 -13.15 4.33
N ALA A 116 3.54 -13.10 3.19
CA ALA A 116 2.69 -14.21 2.75
C ALA A 116 3.49 -15.52 2.60
N PHE A 117 4.68 -15.47 1.99
CA PHE A 117 5.53 -16.64 1.86
C PHE A 117 5.93 -17.23 3.22
N LEU A 118 6.31 -16.37 4.18
CA LEU A 118 6.66 -16.80 5.54
C LEU A 118 5.44 -17.39 6.28
N LEU A 119 4.26 -16.77 6.16
CA LEU A 119 3.02 -17.27 6.75
C LEU A 119 2.60 -18.63 6.19
N ARG A 120 2.82 -18.88 4.89
CA ARG A 120 2.59 -20.21 4.32
C ARG A 120 3.55 -21.24 4.88
N ARG A 121 4.82 -20.86 5.10
CA ARG A 121 5.89 -21.79 5.48
C ARG A 121 5.89 -22.12 6.97
N PHE A 122 5.58 -21.14 7.82
CA PHE A 122 5.73 -21.19 9.28
C PHE A 122 4.41 -20.93 10.02
N GLY A 123 3.31 -20.64 9.32
CA GLY A 123 2.02 -20.32 9.94
C GLY A 123 2.05 -19.00 10.69
N ALA A 124 1.21 -18.89 11.73
CA ALA A 124 1.10 -17.68 12.55
C ALA A 124 2.38 -17.31 13.31
N VAL A 125 3.32 -18.26 13.46
CA VAL A 125 4.62 -18.01 14.11
C VAL A 125 5.44 -16.96 13.35
N ALA A 126 5.22 -16.79 12.04
CA ALA A 126 5.89 -15.76 11.26
C ALA A 126 5.43 -14.31 11.59
N MET A 127 4.42 -14.13 12.45
CA MET A 127 3.99 -12.81 12.92
C MET A 127 4.59 -12.43 14.29
N LEU A 128 5.35 -13.33 14.93
CA LEU A 128 6.03 -13.14 16.22
C LEU A 128 7.49 -12.80 16.02
#